data_AF-A0A3S0F680-F1
#
_entry.id   AF-A0A3S0F680-F1
#
_cell.length_a   1.000
_cell.length_b   1.000
_cell.length_c   1.000
_cell.angle_alpha   90.00
_cell.angle_beta   90.00
_cell.angle_gamma   90.00
#
_symmetry.space_group_name_H-M   'P 1'
#
loop_
_entity.id
_entity.type
_entity.pdbx_description
1 polymer ?
#
loop_
_entity_poly.entity_id
_entity_poly.type
_entity_poly.pdbx_seq_one_letter_code
_entity_poly.pdbx_strand_id
1 'polypeptide(L)'
;MNEKIQDSDIVLKNTDEFATEPSETQLPGFHDLRLIANGTSGYVYSARRDIDNKALAVKVYEKSLIPDADAVRRFEHEVSTLQQLSHPNIVKIFGYGTTESGQPYIVMENVEGKNLRKLLSENGALETNRAATAAREVCRALIAAHERGIIHRDLKPTNIILDDRNIAKVVDFGIAKAVGSANDTITEYGAIIGTPAYMSPEQCLNQRTDERSDIYSLGCTLFELLTNEKAFEAETAITALAKQINKDRSHLKPVLDRHKIPPELQQIVLKCLERNPENRYNTALELDHALSGYLLQVEQTPAISAKMSTSTQTILCVCALIAVLVVFETALFHARETIEADPGHPMPTSNVSVVGTTNGSELKTVEIKNRLTGAVIFSESAVGLNIKRAVKDAASKGVSLAYADLKNADLTQVELNDANLHLADLTDAKLIQARLSDDKFDGAILTGANLSQANLNRCTFRDSKMSSVDLVQTQAPFTDFRDADLTNAKLVQANLTNCDLRNADLTEAKFSQARFAGSNITNAKMASNDQFNKPDIKGSTINGVTIR
;
A
#
# COMPACT_ATOMS: atom_id res chain seq x y z
N MET A 1 -63.03 3.03 0.01
CA MET A 1 -62.14 3.77 -0.90
C MET A 1 -60.82 3.94 -0.17
N ASN A 2 -59.71 3.30 -0.55
CA ASN A 2 -59.41 2.58 -1.79
C ASN A 2 -59.62 3.42 -3.06
N GLU A 3 -58.69 4.33 -3.31
CA GLU A 3 -58.13 4.51 -4.65
C GLU A 3 -56.62 4.31 -4.50
N LYS A 4 -56.03 3.48 -5.36
CA LYS A 4 -54.57 3.37 -5.48
C LYS A 4 -54.12 4.43 -6.47
N ILE A 5 -53.17 5.29 -6.09
CA ILE A 5 -52.37 6.00 -7.09
C ILE A 5 -51.39 4.96 -7.66
N GLN A 6 -51.41 4.78 -8.98
CA GLN A 6 -50.61 3.77 -9.67
C GLN A 6 -49.15 4.19 -9.81
N ASP A 7 -48.32 3.18 -10.05
CA ASP A 7 -46.88 3.25 -10.23
C ASP A 7 -46.50 4.22 -11.36
N SER A 8 -45.58 5.14 -11.06
CA SER A 8 -44.88 5.93 -12.09
C SER A 8 -43.60 5.20 -12.50
N ASP A 9 -43.77 4.05 -13.15
CA ASP A 9 -42.67 3.37 -13.83
C ASP A 9 -41.98 4.36 -14.78
N ILE A 10 -40.67 4.55 -14.63
CA ILE A 10 -39.87 5.19 -15.67
C ILE A 10 -39.77 4.18 -16.81
N VAL A 11 -40.71 4.29 -17.75
CA VAL A 11 -40.86 3.40 -18.89
C VAL A 11 -39.52 3.18 -19.59
N LEU A 12 -39.05 1.94 -19.54
CA LEU A 12 -38.04 1.43 -20.48
C LEU A 12 -38.64 1.53 -21.88
N LYS A 13 -38.36 2.64 -22.56
CA LYS A 13 -38.65 2.78 -23.99
C LYS A 13 -37.77 1.78 -24.75
N ASN A 14 -38.36 0.66 -25.13
CA ASN A 14 -37.92 -0.07 -26.32
C ASN A 14 -38.22 0.81 -27.53
N THR A 15 -37.28 1.69 -27.86
CA THR A 15 -37.21 2.42 -29.11
C THR A 15 -35.76 2.35 -29.59
N ASP A 16 -35.53 1.79 -30.77
CA ASP A 16 -34.25 1.75 -31.46
C ASP A 16 -33.84 3.15 -31.99
N GLU A 17 -33.79 4.13 -31.10
CA GLU A 17 -33.20 5.45 -31.36
C GLU A 17 -31.69 5.34 -31.08
N PHE A 18 -30.91 5.41 -32.16
CA PHE A 18 -29.48 5.18 -32.17
C PHE A 18 -28.73 6.13 -31.22
N ALA A 19 -28.42 5.62 -30.02
CA ALA A 19 -27.13 5.91 -29.42
C ALA A 19 -26.06 5.27 -30.34
N THR A 20 -25.59 6.03 -31.33
CA THR A 20 -24.54 5.59 -32.25
C THR A 20 -23.35 5.07 -31.47
N GLU A 21 -22.90 3.86 -31.77
CA GLU A 21 -21.53 3.47 -31.44
C GLU A 21 -20.58 4.55 -31.99
N PRO A 22 -19.49 4.93 -31.29
CA PRO A 22 -18.53 5.92 -31.79
C PRO A 22 -17.66 5.40 -32.97
N SER A 23 -18.31 4.98 -34.05
CA SER A 23 -17.77 4.23 -35.20
C SER A 23 -16.73 4.97 -36.04
N GLU A 24 -16.48 6.25 -35.74
CA GLU A 24 -15.48 7.10 -36.40
C GLU A 24 -14.44 7.66 -35.41
N THR A 25 -14.30 7.10 -34.22
CA THR A 25 -13.25 7.51 -33.25
C THR A 25 -11.86 7.07 -33.73
N GLN A 26 -11.26 7.79 -34.67
CA GLN A 26 -9.91 7.50 -35.14
C GLN A 26 -8.86 7.94 -34.11
N LEU A 27 -7.97 7.02 -33.74
CA LEU A 27 -6.87 7.22 -32.80
C LEU A 27 -5.54 7.05 -33.57
N PRO A 28 -4.81 8.12 -33.90
CA PRO A 28 -3.56 8.02 -34.65
C PRO A 28 -2.54 7.09 -33.97
N GLY A 29 -2.06 6.08 -34.69
CA GLY A 29 -1.15 5.07 -34.16
C GLY A 29 -1.82 3.84 -33.54
N PHE A 30 -3.14 3.66 -33.71
CA PHE A 30 -3.91 2.53 -33.17
C PHE A 30 -4.94 1.95 -34.16
N HIS A 31 -5.12 0.62 -34.09
CA HIS A 31 -6.13 -0.18 -34.78
C HIS A 31 -6.87 -1.12 -33.79
N ASP A 32 -7.81 -1.91 -34.30
CA ASP A 32 -8.64 -2.86 -33.52
C ASP A 32 -9.30 -2.23 -32.28
N LEU A 33 -9.82 -1.01 -32.42
CA LEU A 33 -10.52 -0.29 -31.36
C LEU A 33 -11.80 -1.05 -30.98
N ARG A 34 -11.91 -1.40 -29.69
CA ARG A 34 -13.09 -2.00 -29.08
C ARG A 34 -13.45 -1.22 -27.82
N LEU A 35 -14.67 -0.68 -27.76
CA LEU A 35 -15.18 -0.05 -26.55
C LEU A 35 -15.24 -1.08 -25.40
N ILE A 36 -14.61 -0.76 -24.26
CA ILE A 36 -14.57 -1.61 -23.06
C ILE A 36 -15.25 -0.96 -21.85
N ALA A 37 -15.37 0.37 -21.81
CA ALA A 37 -16.17 1.09 -20.83
C ALA A 37 -16.62 2.46 -21.36
N ASN A 38 -17.77 2.93 -20.89
CA ASN A 38 -18.24 4.31 -21.02
C ASN A 38 -18.56 4.87 -19.62
N GLY A 39 -18.49 6.19 -19.46
CA GLY A 39 -18.79 6.85 -18.19
C GLY A 39 -18.87 8.36 -18.31
N THR A 40 -19.14 9.04 -17.20
CA THR A 40 -19.37 10.51 -17.14
C THR A 40 -18.16 11.37 -17.54
N SER A 41 -17.00 10.76 -17.80
CA SER A 41 -15.79 11.44 -18.29
C SER A 41 -15.37 11.05 -19.71
N GLY A 42 -16.15 10.21 -20.40
CA GLY A 42 -15.91 9.76 -21.76
C GLY A 42 -15.80 8.24 -21.90
N TYR A 43 -15.04 7.80 -22.90
CA TYR A 43 -15.01 6.43 -23.40
C TYR A 43 -13.64 5.80 -23.17
N VAL A 44 -13.60 4.50 -22.89
CA VAL A 44 -12.37 3.72 -22.79
C VAL A 44 -12.43 2.58 -23.82
N TYR A 45 -11.43 2.55 -24.70
CA TYR A 45 -11.23 1.54 -25.71
C TYR A 45 -10.07 0.63 -25.34
N SER A 46 -10.20 -0.67 -25.59
CA SER A 46 -9.04 -1.52 -25.86
C SER A 46 -8.65 -1.29 -27.31
N ALA A 47 -7.38 -1.00 -27.58
CA ALA A 47 -6.87 -0.80 -28.94
C ALA A 47 -5.47 -1.43 -29.08
N ARG A 48 -5.09 -1.79 -30.31
CA ARG A 48 -3.75 -2.30 -30.64
C ARG A 48 -2.92 -1.18 -31.22
N ARG A 49 -1.72 -0.96 -30.69
CA ARG A 49 -0.81 0.08 -31.17
C ARG A 49 -0.06 -0.39 -32.42
N ASP A 50 0.00 0.44 -33.46
CA ASP A 50 0.47 0.06 -34.79
C ASP A 50 1.93 -0.43 -34.82
N ILE A 51 2.81 0.18 -34.02
CA ILE A 51 4.27 -0.06 -34.06
C ILE A 51 4.71 -1.41 -33.50
N ASP A 52 3.95 -1.98 -32.54
CA ASP A 52 4.31 -3.21 -31.82
C ASP A 52 3.15 -4.18 -31.60
N ASN A 53 1.98 -3.90 -32.20
CA ASN A 53 0.73 -4.67 -32.06
C ASN A 53 0.33 -4.92 -30.59
N LYS A 54 0.74 -4.03 -29.68
CA LYS A 54 0.48 -4.17 -28.25
C LYS A 54 -0.92 -3.69 -27.92
N ALA A 55 -1.70 -4.54 -27.24
CA ALA A 55 -2.98 -4.16 -26.66
C ALA A 55 -2.77 -3.17 -25.50
N LEU A 56 -3.44 -2.02 -25.58
CA LEU A 56 -3.39 -0.92 -24.62
C LEU A 56 -4.81 -0.38 -24.41
N ALA A 57 -5.06 0.22 -23.24
CA ALA A 57 -6.30 0.93 -22.99
C ALA A 57 -6.12 2.41 -23.39
N VAL A 58 -7.06 2.96 -24.15
CA VAL A 58 -7.09 4.39 -24.51
C VAL A 58 -8.37 5.00 -24.00
N LYS A 59 -8.26 5.96 -23.08
CA LYS A 59 -9.40 6.74 -22.59
C LYS A 59 -9.48 8.05 -23.37
N VAL A 60 -10.58 8.26 -24.09
CA VAL A 60 -10.91 9.49 -24.82
C VAL A 60 -11.91 10.28 -23.98
N TYR A 61 -11.59 11.54 -23.67
CA TYR A 61 -12.40 12.37 -22.79
C TYR A 61 -13.50 13.12 -23.54
N GLU A 62 -14.58 13.44 -22.82
CA GLU A 62 -15.65 14.30 -23.34
C GLU A 62 -15.17 15.73 -23.58
N LYS A 63 -15.51 16.30 -24.73
CA LYS A 63 -15.06 17.64 -25.14
C LYS A 63 -15.60 18.74 -24.22
N SER A 64 -16.75 18.51 -23.60
CA SER A 64 -17.36 19.42 -22.60
C SER A 64 -16.58 19.54 -21.30
N LEU A 65 -15.70 18.58 -20.97
CA LEU A 65 -14.89 18.59 -19.75
C LEU A 65 -13.52 19.27 -19.94
N ILE A 66 -13.08 19.39 -21.18
CA ILE A 66 -11.81 20.04 -21.56
C ILE A 66 -12.10 20.96 -22.78
N PRO A 67 -12.86 22.05 -22.57
CA PRO A 67 -13.52 22.77 -23.67
C PRO A 67 -12.61 23.74 -24.43
N ASP A 68 -11.49 24.15 -23.83
CA ASP A 68 -10.60 25.21 -24.33
C ASP A 68 -9.11 24.81 -24.30
N ALA A 69 -8.26 25.60 -24.95
CA ALA A 69 -6.84 25.30 -25.09
C ALA A 69 -6.04 25.36 -23.76
N ASP A 70 -6.48 26.15 -22.78
CA ASP A 70 -5.84 26.22 -21.46
C ASP A 70 -6.34 25.12 -20.52
N ALA A 71 -7.54 24.58 -20.76
CA ALA A 71 -7.96 23.28 -20.22
C ALA A 71 -7.11 22.14 -20.81
N VAL A 72 -6.89 22.08 -22.12
CA VAL A 72 -6.01 21.07 -22.74
C VAL A 72 -4.59 21.14 -22.18
N ARG A 73 -3.96 22.33 -22.11
CA ARG A 73 -2.62 22.48 -21.52
C ARG A 73 -2.52 21.98 -20.08
N ARG A 74 -3.53 22.26 -19.24
CA ARG A 74 -3.57 21.78 -17.85
C ARG A 74 -3.76 20.27 -17.77
N PHE A 75 -4.57 19.69 -18.67
CA PHE A 75 -4.70 18.24 -18.80
C PHE A 75 -3.37 17.59 -19.19
N GLU A 76 -2.69 18.08 -20.21
CA GLU A 76 -1.38 17.56 -20.65
C GLU A 76 -0.33 17.65 -19.52
N HIS A 77 -0.31 18.75 -18.77
CA HIS A 77 0.55 18.91 -17.60
C HIS A 77 0.28 17.87 -16.49
N GLU A 78 -0.98 17.70 -16.09
CA GLU A 78 -1.38 16.71 -15.08
C GLU A 78 -1.05 15.27 -15.55
N VAL A 79 -1.32 14.94 -16.82
CA VAL A 79 -0.99 13.61 -17.37
C VAL A 79 0.52 13.39 -17.44
N SER A 80 1.32 14.38 -17.86
CA SER A 80 2.79 14.27 -17.88
C SER A 80 3.40 14.11 -16.48
N THR A 81 2.72 14.60 -15.44
CA THR A 81 3.08 14.39 -14.04
C THR A 81 2.74 12.95 -13.61
N LEU A 82 1.55 12.46 -13.93
CA LEU A 82 1.11 11.09 -13.66
C LEU A 82 1.91 10.03 -14.46
N GLN A 83 2.40 10.35 -15.65
CA GLN A 83 3.22 9.46 -16.48
C GLN A 83 4.57 9.10 -15.82
N GLN A 84 5.01 9.88 -14.83
CA GLN A 84 6.21 9.61 -14.04
C GLN A 84 5.96 8.62 -12.88
N LEU A 85 4.69 8.28 -12.58
CA LEU A 85 4.35 7.22 -11.64
C LEU A 85 4.60 5.84 -12.26
N SER A 86 5.28 4.97 -11.51
CA SER A 86 5.55 3.59 -11.92
C SER A 86 5.52 2.67 -10.71
N HIS A 87 4.30 2.38 -10.22
CA HIS A 87 4.03 1.57 -9.04
C HIS A 87 3.11 0.38 -9.42
N PRO A 88 3.26 -0.84 -8.85
CA PRO A 88 2.47 -2.01 -9.25
C PRO A 88 0.94 -1.77 -9.17
N ASN A 89 0.50 -1.14 -8.08
CA ASN A 89 -0.91 -0.84 -7.79
C ASN A 89 -1.43 0.44 -8.48
N ILE A 90 -0.69 1.03 -9.43
CA ILE A 90 -1.13 2.16 -10.27
C ILE A 90 -1.15 1.69 -11.73
N VAL A 91 -2.19 2.04 -12.50
CA VAL A 91 -2.21 1.77 -13.94
C VAL A 91 -1.13 2.58 -14.65
N LYS A 92 -0.27 1.90 -15.42
CA LYS A 92 0.84 2.61 -16.09
C LYS A 92 0.33 3.44 -17.28
N ILE A 93 0.51 4.75 -17.22
CA ILE A 93 0.34 5.64 -18.39
C ILE A 93 1.54 5.49 -19.32
N PHE A 94 1.28 5.38 -20.63
CA PHE A 94 2.29 5.32 -21.68
C PHE A 94 2.40 6.63 -22.47
N GLY A 95 1.34 7.44 -22.51
CA GLY A 95 1.34 8.75 -23.16
C GLY A 95 -0.07 9.35 -23.23
N TYR A 96 -0.18 10.47 -23.93
CA TYR A 96 -1.43 11.19 -24.17
C TYR A 96 -1.39 11.83 -25.57
N GLY A 97 -2.53 12.34 -26.01
CA GLY A 97 -2.66 13.07 -27.25
C GLY A 97 -4.05 13.69 -27.41
N THR A 98 -4.36 14.13 -28.63
CA THR A 98 -5.67 14.68 -29.00
C THR A 98 -6.13 14.03 -30.31
N THR A 99 -7.42 13.70 -30.42
CA THR A 99 -8.03 13.18 -31.66
C THR A 99 -8.12 14.27 -32.74
N GLU A 100 -8.41 13.89 -33.99
CA GLU A 100 -8.71 14.85 -35.05
C GLU A 100 -9.95 15.73 -34.75
N SER A 101 -10.90 15.20 -33.97
CA SER A 101 -12.07 15.95 -33.45
C SER A 101 -11.72 16.95 -32.33
N GLY A 102 -10.47 16.99 -31.86
CA GLY A 102 -10.02 17.86 -30.78
C GLY A 102 -10.39 17.36 -29.37
N GLN A 103 -10.51 16.05 -29.17
CA GLN A 103 -10.76 15.43 -27.86
C GLN A 103 -9.45 14.88 -27.27
N PRO A 104 -9.06 15.28 -26.04
CA PRO A 104 -7.89 14.72 -25.38
C PRO A 104 -8.06 13.23 -25.04
N TYR A 105 -6.98 12.47 -25.12
CA TYR A 105 -6.94 11.06 -24.75
C TYR A 105 -5.68 10.67 -23.98
N ILE A 106 -5.76 9.58 -23.20
CA ILE A 106 -4.65 8.97 -22.46
C ILE A 106 -4.50 7.52 -22.89
N VAL A 107 -3.26 7.12 -23.19
CA VAL A 107 -2.85 5.74 -23.48
C VAL A 107 -2.26 5.13 -22.23
N MET A 108 -2.80 3.99 -21.79
CA MET A 108 -2.40 3.32 -20.55
C MET A 108 -2.38 1.79 -20.67
N GLU A 109 -1.87 1.13 -19.64
CA GLU A 109 -1.90 -0.31 -19.42
C GLU A 109 -3.34 -0.86 -19.51
N ASN A 110 -3.55 -1.82 -20.41
CA ASN A 110 -4.80 -2.58 -20.47
C ASN A 110 -4.79 -3.61 -19.34
N VAL A 111 -5.46 -3.32 -18.22
CA VAL A 111 -5.50 -4.20 -17.06
C VAL A 111 -6.56 -5.29 -17.27
N GLU A 112 -6.11 -6.53 -17.44
CA GLU A 112 -7.00 -7.69 -17.50
C GLU A 112 -7.57 -7.98 -16.10
N GLY A 113 -8.88 -7.76 -15.91
CA GLY A 113 -9.50 -7.84 -14.60
C GLY A 113 -10.94 -7.33 -14.56
N LYS A 114 -11.43 -6.99 -13.36
CA LYS A 114 -12.73 -6.32 -13.15
C LYS A 114 -12.59 -5.20 -12.13
N ASN A 115 -13.30 -4.08 -12.34
CA ASN A 115 -13.39 -3.05 -11.30
C ASN A 115 -14.21 -3.54 -10.09
N LEU A 116 -13.89 -3.01 -8.92
CA LEU A 116 -14.53 -3.42 -7.66
C LEU A 116 -16.05 -3.22 -7.69
N ARG A 117 -16.56 -2.16 -8.37
CA ARG A 117 -18.01 -1.96 -8.51
C ARG A 117 -18.70 -3.08 -9.26
N LYS A 118 -18.06 -3.64 -10.29
CA LYS A 118 -18.58 -4.78 -11.06
C LYS A 118 -18.55 -6.06 -10.22
N LEU A 119 -17.48 -6.30 -9.48
CA LEU A 119 -17.39 -7.44 -8.56
C LEU A 119 -18.46 -7.38 -7.46
N LEU A 120 -18.73 -6.18 -6.91
CA LEU A 120 -19.83 -5.93 -5.97
C LEU A 120 -21.21 -6.25 -6.58
N SER A 121 -21.45 -5.91 -7.85
CA SER A 121 -22.72 -6.25 -8.53
C SER A 121 -22.86 -7.72 -8.91
N GLU A 122 -21.75 -8.45 -9.10
CA GLU A 122 -21.76 -9.87 -9.49
C GLU A 122 -21.79 -10.80 -8.27
N ASN A 123 -21.07 -10.45 -7.20
CA ASN A 123 -20.79 -11.35 -6.07
C ASN A 123 -21.38 -10.84 -4.73
N GLY A 124 -21.87 -9.61 -4.66
CA GLY A 124 -22.21 -8.95 -3.40
C GLY A 124 -20.97 -8.43 -2.66
N ALA A 125 -21.11 -8.20 -1.34
CA ALA A 125 -20.03 -7.73 -0.48
C ALA A 125 -18.81 -8.68 -0.51
N LEU A 126 -17.62 -8.10 -0.42
CA LEU A 126 -16.38 -8.84 -0.31
C LEU A 126 -16.21 -9.37 1.12
N GLU A 127 -15.51 -10.50 1.23
CA GLU A 127 -15.00 -10.98 2.51
C GLU A 127 -14.07 -9.93 3.14
N THR A 128 -14.14 -9.81 4.47
CA THR A 128 -13.48 -8.80 5.30
C THR A 128 -11.97 -8.64 5.09
N ASN A 129 -11.21 -9.74 5.09
CA ASN A 129 -9.77 -9.72 4.85
C ASN A 129 -9.46 -9.35 3.39
N ARG A 130 -10.22 -9.86 2.42
CA ARG A 130 -10.09 -9.51 1.00
C ARG A 130 -10.35 -8.02 0.75
N ALA A 131 -11.37 -7.44 1.39
CA ALA A 131 -11.67 -6.01 1.32
C ALA A 131 -10.55 -5.16 1.95
N ALA A 132 -10.06 -5.54 3.13
CA ALA A 132 -8.94 -4.87 3.78
C ALA A 132 -7.64 -4.98 2.96
N THR A 133 -7.38 -6.13 2.33
CA THR A 133 -6.22 -6.35 1.44
C THR A 133 -6.27 -5.44 0.22
N ALA A 134 -7.41 -5.37 -0.47
CA ALA A 134 -7.58 -4.45 -1.60
C ALA A 134 -7.43 -2.98 -1.17
N ALA A 135 -7.90 -2.62 0.03
CA ALA A 135 -7.71 -1.27 0.57
C ALA A 135 -6.23 -0.94 0.89
N ARG A 136 -5.45 -1.91 1.38
CA ARG A 136 -3.99 -1.76 1.57
C ARG A 136 -3.25 -1.52 0.25
N GLU A 137 -3.58 -2.28 -0.78
CA GLU A 137 -3.00 -2.11 -2.11
C GLU A 137 -3.32 -0.73 -2.72
N VAL A 138 -4.52 -0.21 -2.45
CA VAL A 138 -4.87 1.17 -2.77
C VAL A 138 -4.12 2.18 -1.90
N CYS A 139 -3.87 1.90 -0.60
CA CYS A 139 -3.00 2.76 0.23
C CYS A 139 -1.58 2.85 -0.34
N ARG A 140 -1.00 1.75 -0.82
CA ARG A 140 0.33 1.73 -1.47
C ARG A 140 0.34 2.56 -2.76
N ALA A 141 -0.72 2.50 -3.55
CA ALA A 141 -0.91 3.36 -4.72
C ALA A 141 -1.03 4.85 -4.35
N LEU A 142 -1.73 5.17 -3.26
CA LEU A 142 -1.87 6.53 -2.75
C LEU A 142 -0.53 7.08 -2.22
N ILE A 143 0.21 6.33 -1.41
CA ILE A 143 1.55 6.72 -0.89
C ILE A 143 2.46 7.18 -2.04
N ALA A 144 2.62 6.33 -3.07
CA ALA A 144 3.49 6.64 -4.22
C ALA A 144 3.05 7.88 -5.03
N ALA A 145 1.78 8.29 -4.93
CA ALA A 145 1.26 9.51 -5.55
C ALA A 145 1.40 10.74 -4.62
N HIS A 146 1.06 10.59 -3.33
CA HIS A 146 1.15 11.65 -2.31
C HIS A 146 2.60 12.10 -2.08
N GLU A 147 3.58 11.20 -2.14
CA GLU A 147 5.03 11.49 -2.21
C GLU A 147 5.43 12.51 -3.30
N ARG A 148 4.63 12.62 -4.37
CA ARG A 148 4.85 13.50 -5.52
C ARG A 148 3.87 14.68 -5.55
N GLY A 149 3.10 14.88 -4.48
CA GLY A 149 2.07 15.91 -4.36
C GLY A 149 0.78 15.63 -5.16
N ILE A 150 0.60 14.40 -5.65
CA ILE A 150 -0.49 14.01 -6.55
C ILE A 150 -1.66 13.45 -5.71
N ILE A 151 -2.78 14.17 -5.66
CA ILE A 151 -4.02 13.77 -4.97
C ILE A 151 -5.01 13.23 -6.02
N HIS A 152 -5.63 12.07 -5.77
CA HIS A 152 -6.48 11.39 -6.74
C HIS A 152 -7.85 12.06 -6.93
N ARG A 153 -8.49 12.55 -5.87
CA ARG A 153 -9.75 13.34 -5.90
C ARG A 153 -10.99 12.64 -6.50
N ASP A 154 -10.92 11.35 -6.84
CA ASP A 154 -12.05 10.57 -7.41
C ASP A 154 -11.97 9.07 -7.11
N LEU A 155 -11.35 8.69 -6.00
CA LEU A 155 -11.16 7.28 -5.61
C LEU A 155 -12.50 6.64 -5.23
N LYS A 156 -12.85 5.53 -5.87
CA LYS A 156 -14.14 4.83 -5.73
C LYS A 156 -14.08 3.43 -6.36
N PRO A 157 -15.05 2.51 -6.08
CA PRO A 157 -15.03 1.15 -6.61
C PRO A 157 -14.99 0.99 -8.15
N THR A 158 -15.35 2.00 -8.95
CA THR A 158 -15.16 1.94 -10.43
C THR A 158 -13.72 2.21 -10.86
N ASN A 159 -12.95 2.91 -10.04
CA ASN A 159 -11.61 3.42 -10.33
C ASN A 159 -10.51 2.55 -9.70
N ILE A 160 -10.88 1.34 -9.24
CA ILE A 160 -9.96 0.32 -8.72
C ILE A 160 -10.29 -0.99 -9.43
N ILE A 161 -9.31 -1.57 -10.12
CA ILE A 161 -9.41 -2.84 -10.83
C ILE A 161 -8.68 -3.92 -10.02
N LEU A 162 -9.34 -5.04 -9.72
CA LEU A 162 -8.63 -6.27 -9.35
C LEU A 162 -8.27 -7.01 -10.63
N ASP A 163 -6.98 -7.28 -10.83
CA ASP A 163 -6.45 -8.00 -11.99
C ASP A 163 -6.63 -9.53 -11.87
N ASP A 164 -6.12 -10.28 -12.86
CA ASP A 164 -6.12 -11.75 -12.90
C ASP A 164 -5.48 -12.40 -11.66
N ARG A 165 -4.55 -11.71 -10.99
CA ARG A 165 -3.85 -12.15 -9.77
C ARG A 165 -4.52 -11.69 -8.48
N ASN A 166 -5.64 -10.99 -8.57
CA ASN A 166 -6.31 -10.28 -7.47
C ASN A 166 -5.45 -9.16 -6.85
N ILE A 167 -4.57 -8.53 -7.62
CA ILE A 167 -3.85 -7.31 -7.23
C ILE A 167 -4.70 -6.10 -7.59
N ALA A 168 -4.91 -5.18 -6.64
CA ALA A 168 -5.66 -3.95 -6.88
C ALA A 168 -4.79 -2.90 -7.61
N LYS A 169 -5.30 -2.38 -8.73
CA LYS A 169 -4.72 -1.29 -9.52
C LYS A 169 -5.66 -0.09 -9.54
N VAL A 170 -5.18 1.05 -9.06
CA VAL A 170 -5.86 2.35 -9.10
C VAL A 170 -5.78 2.95 -10.51
N VAL A 171 -6.90 3.48 -11.01
CA VAL A 171 -7.03 4.07 -12.35
C VAL A 171 -7.71 5.45 -12.31
N ASP A 172 -7.49 6.26 -13.35
CA ASP A 172 -8.22 7.52 -13.60
C ASP A 172 -8.16 8.52 -12.43
N PHE A 173 -6.96 9.09 -12.23
CA PHE A 173 -6.57 10.05 -11.18
C PHE A 173 -7.26 11.44 -11.27
N GLY A 174 -8.59 11.48 -11.39
CA GLY A 174 -9.41 12.69 -11.25
C GLY A 174 -9.15 13.81 -12.26
N ILE A 175 -8.35 13.56 -13.31
CA ILE A 175 -7.64 14.56 -14.12
C ILE A 175 -8.59 15.61 -14.71
N ALA A 176 -9.67 15.16 -15.35
CA ALA A 176 -10.68 16.05 -15.94
C ALA A 176 -11.35 16.99 -14.90
N LYS A 177 -11.38 16.63 -13.61
CA LYS A 177 -11.89 17.50 -12.54
C LYS A 177 -10.89 18.56 -12.08
N ALA A 178 -9.59 18.28 -12.14
CA ALA A 178 -8.56 19.28 -11.88
C ALA A 178 -8.50 20.35 -13.00
N VAL A 179 -8.98 19.96 -14.18
CA VAL A 179 -8.96 20.76 -15.40
C VAL A 179 -10.27 21.54 -15.62
N GLY A 180 -11.43 20.91 -15.47
CA GLY A 180 -12.73 21.57 -15.57
C GLY A 180 -13.05 22.41 -14.33
N SER A 181 -12.76 23.72 -14.39
CA SER A 181 -13.07 24.74 -13.37
C SER A 181 -12.73 24.37 -11.92
N ALA A 182 -11.49 24.65 -11.52
CA ALA A 182 -10.90 24.30 -10.22
C ALA A 182 -11.54 24.94 -8.96
N ASN A 183 -12.69 25.61 -9.09
CA ASN A 183 -13.41 26.32 -8.04
C ASN A 183 -14.90 25.94 -7.91
N ASP A 184 -15.43 24.98 -8.69
CA ASP A 184 -16.88 24.72 -8.74
C ASP A 184 -17.24 23.23 -8.67
N THR A 185 -17.74 22.78 -7.51
CA THR A 185 -18.30 21.42 -7.32
C THR A 185 -19.55 21.18 -8.19
N ILE A 186 -20.20 22.27 -8.64
CA ILE A 186 -21.42 22.30 -9.47
C ILE A 186 -21.08 23.14 -10.70
N THR A 187 -21.15 22.58 -11.91
CA THR A 187 -20.90 23.36 -13.14
C THR A 187 -21.92 24.47 -13.33
N GLU A 188 -21.61 25.43 -14.21
CA GLU A 188 -22.53 26.51 -14.65
C GLU A 188 -23.88 25.99 -15.17
N TYR A 189 -23.95 24.71 -15.60
CA TYR A 189 -25.17 24.02 -16.05
C TYR A 189 -25.84 23.15 -14.96
N GLY A 190 -25.43 23.26 -13.69
CA GLY A 190 -26.00 22.53 -12.56
C GLY A 190 -25.56 21.07 -12.40
N ALA A 191 -24.62 20.59 -13.22
CA ALA A 191 -24.11 19.22 -13.13
C ALA A 191 -22.98 19.11 -12.10
N ILE A 192 -23.05 18.13 -11.19
CA ILE A 192 -22.05 17.97 -10.11
C ILE A 192 -20.83 17.18 -10.60
N ILE A 193 -19.63 17.72 -10.39
CA ILE A 193 -18.38 17.20 -10.97
C ILE A 193 -17.85 15.97 -10.19
N GLY A 194 -18.38 14.79 -10.50
CA GLY A 194 -17.81 13.51 -10.07
C GLY A 194 -18.84 12.51 -9.57
N THR A 195 -18.56 11.86 -8.44
CA THR A 195 -19.48 10.86 -7.85
C THR A 195 -19.69 11.16 -6.36
N PRO A 196 -20.72 11.95 -5.99
CA PRO A 196 -20.91 12.50 -4.64
C PRO A 196 -20.90 11.50 -3.48
N ALA A 197 -21.23 10.22 -3.71
CA ALA A 197 -21.22 9.17 -2.69
C ALA A 197 -19.82 8.85 -2.09
N TYR A 198 -18.73 9.33 -2.71
CA TYR A 198 -17.36 9.15 -2.24
C TYR A 198 -16.58 10.46 -2.05
N MET A 199 -17.19 11.62 -2.37
CA MET A 199 -16.54 12.91 -2.19
C MET A 199 -16.31 13.21 -0.71
N SER A 200 -15.14 13.71 -0.36
CA SER A 200 -14.86 14.14 1.01
C SER A 200 -15.63 15.42 1.38
N PRO A 201 -15.90 15.66 2.68
CA PRO A 201 -16.67 16.83 3.12
C PRO A 201 -16.06 18.17 2.66
N GLU A 202 -14.72 18.26 2.60
CA GLU A 202 -14.01 19.41 2.07
C GLU A 202 -14.19 19.57 0.55
N GLN A 203 -14.24 18.50 -0.25
CA GLN A 203 -14.60 18.57 -1.68
C GLN A 203 -16.05 19.05 -1.88
N CYS A 204 -16.97 18.56 -1.06
CA CYS A 204 -18.39 18.96 -1.08
C CYS A 204 -18.61 20.42 -0.68
N LEU A 205 -17.68 21.00 0.08
CA LEU A 205 -17.69 22.40 0.51
C LEU A 205 -16.76 23.30 -0.32
N ASN A 206 -16.17 22.78 -1.40
CA ASN A 206 -15.19 23.48 -2.24
C ASN A 206 -14.02 24.09 -1.44
N GLN A 207 -13.58 23.37 -0.41
CA GLN A 207 -12.45 23.73 0.43
C GLN A 207 -11.16 23.11 -0.12
N ARG A 208 -10.01 23.62 0.34
CA ARG A 208 -8.70 23.08 -0.07
C ARG A 208 -8.59 21.59 0.30
N THR A 209 -8.32 20.76 -0.70
CA THR A 209 -8.07 19.32 -0.53
C THR A 209 -6.59 19.04 -0.23
N ASP A 210 -6.35 17.95 0.50
CA ASP A 210 -5.05 17.35 0.74
C ASP A 210 -5.16 15.81 0.60
N GLU A 211 -4.08 15.07 0.87
CA GLU A 211 -4.06 13.60 0.78
C GLU A 211 -5.15 12.89 1.62
N ARG A 212 -5.62 13.53 2.69
CA ARG A 212 -6.65 12.98 3.59
C ARG A 212 -8.04 13.02 2.97
N SER A 213 -8.24 13.74 1.86
CA SER A 213 -9.43 13.62 1.01
C SER A 213 -9.52 12.26 0.31
N ASP A 214 -8.39 11.72 -0.15
CA ASP A 214 -8.34 10.37 -0.73
C ASP A 214 -8.54 9.29 0.34
N ILE A 215 -8.03 9.50 1.56
CA ILE A 215 -8.27 8.63 2.72
C ILE A 215 -9.77 8.53 3.05
N TYR A 216 -10.51 9.64 3.00
CA TYR A 216 -11.96 9.62 3.19
C TYR A 216 -12.68 8.85 2.07
N SER A 217 -12.28 9.10 0.81
CA SER A 217 -12.82 8.41 -0.36
C SER A 217 -12.55 6.90 -0.33
N LEU A 218 -11.39 6.48 0.20
CA LEU A 218 -11.05 5.09 0.49
C LEU A 218 -11.90 4.53 1.64
N GLY A 219 -12.21 5.34 2.67
CA GLY A 219 -13.18 4.99 3.71
C GLY A 219 -14.57 4.70 3.16
N CYS A 220 -15.09 5.54 2.26
CA CYS A 220 -16.36 5.31 1.56
C CYS A 220 -16.31 4.03 0.71
N THR A 221 -15.19 3.84 -0.01
CA THR A 221 -14.94 2.65 -0.83
C THR A 221 -14.94 1.38 0.02
N LEU A 222 -14.13 1.32 1.08
CA LEU A 222 -13.99 0.15 1.97
C LEU A 222 -15.30 -0.18 2.68
N PHE A 223 -16.09 0.83 3.08
CA PHE A 223 -17.45 0.60 3.59
C PHE A 223 -18.32 -0.15 2.58
N GLU A 224 -18.33 0.28 1.31
CA GLU A 224 -19.11 -0.40 0.25
C GLU A 224 -18.54 -1.79 -0.08
N LEU A 225 -17.21 -1.98 -0.05
CA LEU A 225 -16.60 -3.32 -0.21
C LEU A 225 -17.08 -4.30 0.86
N LEU A 226 -17.25 -3.84 2.10
CA LEU A 226 -17.64 -4.66 3.25
C LEU A 226 -19.16 -4.89 3.37
N THR A 227 -19.99 -4.08 2.72
CA THR A 227 -21.44 -4.06 2.97
C THR A 227 -22.30 -4.18 1.70
N ASN A 228 -21.72 -3.91 0.52
CA ASN A 228 -22.43 -3.67 -0.75
C ASN A 228 -23.44 -2.50 -0.69
N GLU A 229 -23.29 -1.61 0.29
CA GLU A 229 -24.11 -0.41 0.52
C GLU A 229 -23.20 0.82 0.56
N LYS A 230 -23.66 1.97 0.05
CA LYS A 230 -22.87 3.20 0.12
C LYS A 230 -22.97 3.81 1.51
N ALA A 231 -21.83 4.18 2.10
CA ALA A 231 -21.75 4.86 3.41
C ALA A 231 -22.72 6.05 3.53
N PHE A 232 -22.95 6.78 2.44
CA PHE A 232 -23.87 7.92 2.35
C PHE A 232 -24.80 7.80 1.15
N GLU A 233 -25.50 6.66 1.02
CA GLU A 233 -26.49 6.45 -0.04
C GLU A 233 -27.57 7.55 -0.08
N ALA A 234 -27.89 8.05 -1.28
CA ALA A 234 -28.96 9.01 -1.51
C ALA A 234 -29.47 8.93 -2.96
N GLU A 235 -30.71 9.36 -3.17
CA GLU A 235 -31.41 9.31 -4.47
C GLU A 235 -30.91 10.36 -5.46
N THR A 236 -30.40 11.51 -4.97
CA THR A 236 -29.95 12.62 -5.82
C THR A 236 -28.53 13.06 -5.48
N ALA A 237 -27.81 13.59 -6.47
CA ALA A 237 -26.45 14.09 -6.27
C ALA A 237 -26.38 15.19 -5.18
N ILE A 238 -27.38 16.07 -5.09
CA ILE A 238 -27.49 17.11 -4.06
C ILE A 238 -27.71 16.48 -2.66
N THR A 239 -28.58 15.48 -2.53
CA THR A 239 -28.81 14.81 -1.23
C THR A 239 -27.61 13.96 -0.79
N ALA A 240 -26.83 13.40 -1.73
CA ALA A 240 -25.56 12.76 -1.43
C ALA A 240 -24.54 13.76 -0.88
N LEU A 241 -24.32 14.91 -1.56
CA LEU A 241 -23.47 16.00 -1.04
C LEU A 241 -23.91 16.44 0.37
N ALA A 242 -25.22 16.65 0.56
CA ALA A 242 -25.81 17.02 1.86
C ALA A 242 -25.52 16.00 2.97
N LYS A 243 -25.46 14.69 2.65
CA LYS A 243 -25.07 13.65 3.61
C LYS A 243 -23.57 13.68 3.94
N GLN A 244 -22.69 13.88 2.96
CA GLN A 244 -21.24 14.07 3.23
C GLN A 244 -20.98 15.27 4.15
N ILE A 245 -21.76 16.35 4.00
CA ILE A 245 -21.67 17.56 4.83
C ILE A 245 -22.61 17.55 6.05
N ASN A 246 -23.15 16.40 6.45
CA ASN A 246 -23.84 16.25 7.73
C ASN A 246 -22.82 16.10 8.89
N LYS A 247 -23.23 16.34 10.13
CA LYS A 247 -22.46 15.96 11.33
C LYS A 247 -22.92 14.64 11.91
N ASP A 248 -24.18 14.26 11.70
CA ASP A 248 -24.67 12.94 12.06
C ASP A 248 -24.19 11.89 11.04
N ARG A 249 -23.61 10.82 11.58
CA ARG A 249 -23.14 9.62 10.88
C ARG A 249 -23.41 8.36 11.71
N SER A 250 -24.33 8.45 12.67
CA SER A 250 -24.68 7.38 13.62
C SER A 250 -25.22 6.12 12.92
N HIS A 251 -25.74 6.26 11.70
CA HIS A 251 -26.21 5.15 10.85
C HIS A 251 -25.10 4.21 10.36
N LEU A 252 -23.84 4.66 10.31
CA LEU A 252 -22.73 3.86 9.76
C LEU A 252 -22.47 2.59 10.60
N LYS A 253 -22.42 2.72 11.94
CA LYS A 253 -22.05 1.59 12.81
C LYS A 253 -23.12 0.47 12.79
N PRO A 254 -24.44 0.74 12.91
CA PRO A 254 -25.46 -0.30 12.78
C PRO A 254 -25.43 -1.10 11.47
N VAL A 255 -25.01 -0.50 10.36
CA VAL A 255 -24.83 -1.20 9.08
C VAL A 255 -23.63 -2.15 9.15
N LEU A 256 -22.49 -1.69 9.67
CA LEU A 256 -21.30 -2.53 9.88
C LEU A 256 -21.57 -3.68 10.88
N ASP A 257 -22.33 -3.42 11.95
CA ASP A 257 -22.77 -4.43 12.91
C ASP A 257 -23.71 -5.47 12.29
N ARG A 258 -24.66 -5.04 11.44
CA ARG A 258 -25.56 -5.93 10.68
C ARG A 258 -24.80 -6.87 9.75
N HIS A 259 -23.76 -6.36 9.08
CA HIS A 259 -22.86 -7.15 8.24
C HIS A 259 -21.78 -7.92 9.01
N LYS A 260 -21.77 -7.84 10.36
CA LYS A 260 -20.85 -8.55 11.26
C LYS A 260 -19.38 -8.22 11.03
N ILE A 261 -19.08 -6.99 10.60
CA ILE A 261 -17.72 -6.52 10.37
C ILE A 261 -16.97 -6.48 11.72
N PRO A 262 -15.75 -7.04 11.84
CA PRO A 262 -14.99 -7.05 13.10
C PRO A 262 -14.78 -5.65 13.68
N PRO A 263 -14.90 -5.45 15.02
CA PRO A 263 -14.86 -4.14 15.66
C PRO A 263 -13.62 -3.29 15.33
N GLU A 264 -12.50 -3.93 15.05
CA GLU A 264 -11.21 -3.33 14.71
C GLU A 264 -11.30 -2.71 13.31
N LEU A 265 -11.82 -3.47 12.33
CA LEU A 265 -12.06 -2.97 10.97
C LEU A 265 -13.17 -1.92 10.93
N GLN A 266 -14.19 -2.02 11.81
CA GLN A 266 -15.17 -0.94 11.98
C GLN A 266 -14.50 0.37 12.41
N GLN A 267 -13.57 0.33 13.38
CA GLN A 267 -12.85 1.52 13.83
C GLN A 267 -12.01 2.14 12.72
N ILE A 268 -11.33 1.33 11.91
CA ILE A 268 -10.55 1.81 10.75
C ILE A 268 -11.47 2.55 9.76
N VAL A 269 -12.59 1.94 9.36
CA VAL A 269 -13.57 2.55 8.45
C VAL A 269 -14.15 3.85 9.04
N LEU A 270 -14.54 3.85 10.31
CA LEU A 270 -15.12 5.01 10.98
C LEU A 270 -14.11 6.15 11.20
N LYS A 271 -12.81 5.86 11.36
CA LYS A 271 -11.74 6.87 11.39
C LYS A 271 -11.45 7.44 10.00
N CYS A 272 -11.49 6.63 8.93
CA CYS A 272 -11.41 7.16 7.56
C CYS A 272 -12.58 8.11 7.26
N LEU A 273 -13.78 7.74 7.71
CA LEU A 273 -15.02 8.51 7.57
C LEU A 273 -15.20 9.61 8.66
N GLU A 274 -14.12 10.08 9.27
CA GLU A 274 -14.13 11.28 10.09
C GLU A 274 -14.34 12.53 9.24
N ARG A 275 -15.20 13.44 9.70
CA ARG A 275 -15.53 14.62 8.90
C ARG A 275 -14.36 15.61 8.84
N ASN A 276 -13.72 15.86 9.97
CA ASN A 276 -12.55 16.73 10.06
C ASN A 276 -11.31 15.97 9.55
N PRO A 277 -10.54 16.49 8.57
CA PRO A 277 -9.30 15.85 8.12
C PRO A 277 -8.32 15.55 9.27
N GLU A 278 -8.21 16.44 10.26
CA GLU A 278 -7.32 16.25 11.44
C GLU A 278 -7.75 15.10 12.37
N ASN A 279 -8.95 14.55 12.21
CA ASN A 279 -9.42 13.38 12.97
C ASN A 279 -9.18 12.05 12.22
N ARG A 280 -8.83 12.10 10.92
CA ARG A 280 -8.63 10.90 10.08
C ARG A 280 -7.29 10.24 10.38
N TYR A 281 -6.90 9.27 9.56
CA TYR A 281 -5.49 8.94 9.40
C TYR A 281 -4.78 10.13 8.74
N ASN A 282 -3.60 10.50 9.21
CA ASN A 282 -2.90 11.68 8.71
C ASN A 282 -2.32 11.45 7.31
N THR A 283 -1.91 10.22 7.02
CA THR A 283 -1.34 9.80 5.74
C THR A 283 -1.88 8.43 5.32
N ALA A 284 -1.78 8.10 4.03
CA ALA A 284 -2.16 6.78 3.52
C ALA A 284 -1.31 5.63 4.13
N LEU A 285 -0.09 5.93 4.59
CA LEU A 285 0.78 5.00 5.31
C LEU A 285 0.25 4.66 6.71
N GLU A 286 -0.30 5.63 7.44
CA GLU A 286 -0.93 5.39 8.75
C GLU A 286 -2.16 4.46 8.63
N LEU A 287 -2.88 4.54 7.50
CA LEU A 287 -4.00 3.65 7.18
C LEU A 287 -3.55 2.24 6.76
N ASP A 288 -2.51 2.10 5.92
CA ASP A 288 -1.98 0.77 5.55
C ASP A 288 -1.54 -0.02 6.79
N HIS A 289 -0.86 0.64 7.74
CA HIS A 289 -0.43 0.00 8.99
C HIS A 289 -1.62 -0.45 9.86
N ALA A 290 -2.69 0.34 9.95
CA ALA A 290 -3.88 -0.05 10.69
C ALA A 290 -4.59 -1.25 10.05
N LEU A 291 -4.72 -1.26 8.72
CA LEU A 291 -5.25 -2.40 7.97
C LEU A 291 -4.33 -3.64 8.07
N SER A 292 -3.01 -3.45 8.13
CA SER A 292 -2.02 -4.52 8.36
C SER A 292 -2.19 -5.15 9.74
N GLY A 293 -2.31 -4.33 10.79
CA GLY A 293 -2.51 -4.80 12.16
C GLY A 293 -3.80 -5.59 12.31
N TYR A 294 -4.88 -5.15 11.67
CA TYR A 294 -6.15 -5.91 11.61
C TYR A 294 -5.96 -7.29 10.95
N LEU A 295 -5.35 -7.35 9.76
CA LEU A 295 -5.14 -8.61 9.04
C LEU A 295 -4.30 -9.62 9.84
N LEU A 296 -3.22 -9.15 10.49
CA LEU A 296 -2.35 -9.98 11.34
C LEU A 296 -3.11 -10.60 12.53
N GLN A 297 -3.99 -9.82 13.19
CA GLN A 297 -4.79 -10.31 14.32
C GLN A 297 -5.78 -11.42 13.92
N VAL A 298 -6.31 -11.38 12.69
CA VAL A 298 -7.19 -12.45 12.18
C VAL A 298 -6.42 -13.74 11.93
N GLU A 299 -5.19 -13.66 11.37
CA GLU A 299 -4.33 -14.84 11.17
C GLU A 299 -3.91 -15.51 12.49
N GLN A 300 -3.77 -14.74 13.58
CA GLN A 300 -3.37 -15.27 14.90
C GLN A 300 -4.48 -16.01 15.66
N THR A 301 -5.74 -15.97 15.21
CA THR A 301 -6.87 -16.55 15.97
C THR A 301 -7.16 -18.00 15.52
N PRO A 302 -6.77 -19.05 16.28
CA PRO A 302 -7.02 -20.44 15.86
C PRO A 302 -8.49 -20.79 16.03
N ALA A 303 -9.01 -21.68 15.18
CA ALA A 303 -10.42 -22.08 15.19
C ALA A 303 -10.81 -23.00 16.38
N ILE A 304 -10.77 -22.47 17.61
CA ILE A 304 -11.24 -23.15 18.83
C ILE A 304 -12.78 -23.07 18.90
N SER A 305 -13.45 -23.70 17.93
CA SER A 305 -14.91 -23.85 17.90
C SER A 305 -15.32 -25.19 17.29
N ALA A 306 -14.80 -26.28 17.86
CA ALA A 306 -15.27 -27.63 17.61
C ALA A 306 -15.91 -28.19 18.89
N LYS A 307 -17.23 -28.42 18.86
CA LYS A 307 -17.94 -29.07 19.98
C LYS A 307 -17.47 -30.52 20.12
N MET A 308 -16.77 -30.85 21.20
CA MET A 308 -16.58 -32.25 21.58
C MET A 308 -17.73 -32.74 22.46
N SER A 309 -18.34 -33.85 22.04
CA SER A 309 -19.28 -34.62 22.86
C SER A 309 -18.50 -35.55 23.79
N THR A 310 -19.05 -35.80 24.98
CA THR A 310 -18.41 -36.62 26.03
C THR A 310 -18.28 -38.10 25.63
N SER A 311 -17.30 -38.79 26.23
CA SER A 311 -17.19 -40.27 26.38
C SER A 311 -16.27 -41.10 25.47
N THR A 312 -15.03 -40.65 25.19
CA THR A 312 -13.99 -41.56 24.60
C THR A 312 -12.56 -41.37 25.16
N GLN A 313 -12.40 -40.71 26.32
CA GLN A 313 -11.11 -40.14 26.72
C GLN A 313 -10.11 -41.11 27.40
N THR A 314 -10.54 -42.30 27.83
CA THR A 314 -9.68 -43.25 28.59
C THR A 314 -8.86 -44.19 27.69
N ILE A 315 -9.33 -44.50 26.49
CA ILE A 315 -8.70 -45.51 25.61
C ILE A 315 -7.51 -44.93 24.84
N LEU A 316 -7.63 -43.68 24.39
CA LEU A 316 -6.62 -43.03 23.53
C LEU A 316 -5.24 -42.90 24.18
N CYS A 317 -5.21 -42.59 25.49
CA CYS A 317 -3.97 -42.37 26.24
C CYS A 317 -3.09 -43.62 26.36
N VAL A 318 -3.70 -44.82 26.41
CA VAL A 318 -2.95 -46.08 26.51
C VAL A 318 -2.30 -46.44 25.16
N CYS A 319 -3.04 -46.27 24.06
CA CYS A 319 -2.52 -46.52 22.71
C CYS A 319 -1.39 -45.56 22.33
N ALA A 320 -1.50 -44.28 22.69
CA ALA A 320 -0.48 -43.27 22.42
C ALA A 320 0.86 -43.60 23.07
N LEU A 321 0.86 -44.08 24.32
CA LEU A 321 2.10 -44.39 25.06
C LEU A 321 2.87 -45.56 24.44
N ILE A 322 2.17 -46.57 23.93
CA ILE A 322 2.76 -47.74 23.26
C ILE A 322 3.38 -47.33 21.91
N ALA A 323 2.69 -46.46 21.14
CA ALA A 323 3.19 -45.99 19.85
C ALA A 323 4.52 -45.22 19.96
N VAL A 324 4.67 -44.37 20.99
CA VAL A 324 5.90 -43.60 21.23
C VAL A 324 7.12 -44.50 21.45
N LEU A 325 6.97 -45.61 22.18
CA LEU A 325 8.07 -46.55 22.44
C LEU A 325 8.55 -47.27 21.17
N VAL A 326 7.62 -47.67 20.29
CA VAL A 326 7.95 -48.36 19.02
C VAL A 326 8.65 -47.41 18.02
N VAL A 327 8.29 -46.13 18.02
CA VAL A 327 8.94 -45.11 17.19
C VAL A 327 10.38 -44.82 17.67
N PHE A 328 10.65 -44.91 18.98
CA PHE A 328 11.98 -44.63 19.52
C PHE A 328 13.02 -45.70 19.17
N GLU A 329 12.64 -46.99 19.23
CA GLU A 329 13.47 -48.12 18.78
C GLU A 329 13.81 -48.03 17.29
N THR A 330 12.81 -47.76 16.45
CA THR A 330 12.99 -47.70 14.98
C THR A 330 13.83 -46.51 14.53
N ALA A 331 13.72 -45.36 15.20
CA ALA A 331 14.56 -44.19 14.92
C ALA A 331 16.07 -44.45 15.19
N LEU A 332 16.40 -45.22 16.23
CA LEU A 332 17.79 -45.59 16.54
C LEU A 332 18.39 -46.58 15.53
N PHE A 333 17.56 -47.38 14.86
CA PHE A 333 18.01 -48.35 13.85
C PHE A 333 18.38 -47.69 12.50
N HIS A 334 17.64 -46.67 12.07
CA HIS A 334 17.87 -46.03 10.76
C HIS A 334 18.98 -44.96 10.73
N ALA A 335 19.50 -44.52 11.88
CA ALA A 335 20.54 -43.49 11.96
C ALA A 335 21.97 -43.98 11.58
N ARG A 336 22.11 -45.08 10.81
CA ARG A 336 23.38 -45.80 10.65
C ARG A 336 23.88 -46.04 9.21
N GLU A 337 23.10 -45.78 8.16
CA GLU A 337 23.51 -46.17 6.79
C GLU A 337 23.51 -45.04 5.73
N THR A 338 24.70 -44.84 5.14
CA THR A 338 24.98 -44.49 3.72
C THR A 338 24.86 -43.04 3.20
N ILE A 339 25.49 -42.85 2.03
CA ILE A 339 25.98 -41.62 1.37
C ILE A 339 25.90 -41.85 -0.18
N GLU A 340 26.06 -40.79 -1.01
CA GLU A 340 26.48 -40.77 -2.44
C GLU A 340 25.45 -40.79 -3.61
N ALA A 341 25.61 -39.79 -4.52
CA ALA A 341 25.31 -39.69 -5.97
C ALA A 341 23.85 -39.73 -6.55
N ASP A 342 23.52 -39.26 -7.78
CA ASP A 342 23.97 -38.07 -8.58
C ASP A 342 22.89 -37.64 -9.66
N PRO A 343 23.02 -37.56 -11.03
CA PRO A 343 22.26 -36.56 -11.83
C PRO A 343 21.47 -37.05 -13.09
N GLY A 344 20.81 -36.14 -13.85
CA GLY A 344 20.51 -36.36 -15.28
C GLY A 344 19.34 -35.58 -15.97
N HIS A 345 19.69 -34.75 -16.96
CA HIS A 345 18.89 -34.26 -18.13
C HIS A 345 17.71 -33.23 -17.98
N PRO A 346 17.31 -32.50 -19.06
CA PRO A 346 16.59 -31.22 -18.96
C PRO A 346 15.33 -30.99 -19.86
N MET A 347 14.72 -29.79 -19.74
CA MET A 347 13.67 -29.14 -20.58
C MET A 347 12.20 -29.60 -20.37
N PRO A 348 11.18 -28.72 -20.54
CA PRO A 348 11.16 -27.24 -20.60
C PRO A 348 10.30 -26.57 -19.48
N THR A 349 10.27 -25.24 -19.44
CA THR A 349 9.42 -24.38 -18.58
C THR A 349 7.93 -24.47 -18.95
N SER A 350 6.93 -24.22 -18.08
CA SER A 350 6.89 -23.67 -16.70
C SER A 350 5.53 -23.98 -16.02
N ASN A 351 5.47 -24.10 -14.67
CA ASN A 351 4.39 -23.62 -13.76
C ASN A 351 4.55 -24.14 -12.29
N VAL A 352 3.81 -23.52 -11.36
CA VAL A 352 3.39 -24.00 -9.99
C VAL A 352 4.31 -23.77 -8.77
N SER A 353 3.62 -23.48 -7.65
CA SER A 353 3.92 -23.15 -6.23
C SER A 353 4.78 -24.11 -5.37
N VAL A 354 5.01 -23.74 -4.09
CA VAL A 354 5.10 -24.53 -2.82
C VAL A 354 5.63 -23.60 -1.70
N VAL A 355 5.00 -23.38 -0.53
CA VAL A 355 4.73 -24.22 0.66
C VAL A 355 6.00 -24.66 1.42
N GLY A 356 5.98 -24.74 2.76
CA GLY A 356 7.11 -25.16 3.58
C GLY A 356 6.69 -26.00 4.80
N THR A 357 7.58 -26.90 5.24
CA THR A 357 7.37 -27.81 6.39
C THR A 357 8.64 -27.89 7.25
N THR A 358 8.53 -28.46 8.46
CA THR A 358 9.61 -28.55 9.44
C THR A 358 10.41 -29.86 9.35
N ASN A 359 11.61 -29.85 9.96
CA ASN A 359 12.52 -30.98 10.21
C ASN A 359 13.40 -31.49 9.04
N GLY A 360 14.55 -30.83 8.87
CA GLY A 360 15.82 -31.56 8.98
C GLY A 360 16.46 -32.20 7.74
N SER A 361 15.96 -31.96 6.52
CA SER A 361 16.60 -32.43 5.28
C SER A 361 16.84 -31.29 4.28
N GLU A 362 17.60 -31.57 3.21
CA GLU A 362 18.32 -30.55 2.42
C GLU A 362 17.45 -29.46 1.77
N LEU A 363 17.90 -28.21 1.93
CA LEU A 363 17.37 -27.05 1.18
C LEU A 363 17.83 -27.10 -0.29
N LYS A 364 17.08 -27.83 -1.14
CA LYS A 364 17.26 -27.77 -2.60
C LYS A 364 17.09 -26.34 -3.10
N THR A 365 18.14 -25.83 -3.75
CA THR A 365 18.16 -24.47 -4.28
C THR A 365 17.25 -24.37 -5.51
N VAL A 366 16.32 -23.42 -5.49
CA VAL A 366 15.47 -23.09 -6.65
C VAL A 366 15.72 -21.65 -7.11
N GLU A 367 15.74 -21.50 -8.43
CA GLU A 367 16.07 -20.31 -9.19
C GLU A 367 14.86 -19.35 -9.24
N ILE A 368 15.07 -18.06 -8.91
CA ILE A 368 14.00 -17.06 -8.98
C ILE A 368 13.92 -16.50 -10.41
N LYS A 369 12.72 -16.49 -10.99
CA LYS A 369 12.45 -15.88 -12.30
C LYS A 369 11.30 -14.86 -12.18
N ASN A 370 11.64 -13.61 -12.48
CA ASN A 370 10.83 -12.37 -12.45
C ASN A 370 10.63 -11.66 -11.09
N ARG A 371 10.38 -10.35 -11.21
CA ARG A 371 10.51 -9.32 -10.16
C ARG A 371 9.48 -9.46 -9.04
N LEU A 372 9.97 -9.41 -7.80
CA LEU A 372 9.18 -9.28 -6.57
C LEU A 372 9.08 -7.80 -6.14
N THR A 373 7.86 -7.36 -5.85
CA THR A 373 7.52 -6.08 -5.21
C THR A 373 6.36 -6.31 -4.24
N GLY A 374 6.51 -5.92 -2.97
CA GLY A 374 5.40 -5.94 -2.00
C GLY A 374 5.04 -7.30 -1.40
N ALA A 375 5.96 -8.28 -1.39
CA ALA A 375 5.79 -9.52 -0.64
C ALA A 375 5.90 -9.23 0.87
N VAL A 376 4.90 -9.64 1.65
CA VAL A 376 4.98 -9.61 3.13
C VAL A 376 5.87 -10.77 3.58
N ILE A 377 7.04 -10.45 4.10
CA ILE A 377 8.06 -11.43 4.50
C ILE A 377 7.82 -11.84 5.95
N PHE A 378 6.83 -12.72 6.12
CA PHE A 378 6.37 -13.37 7.37
C PHE A 378 5.32 -12.61 8.21
N SER A 379 4.27 -13.33 8.61
CA SER A 379 3.41 -13.02 9.76
C SER A 379 3.77 -13.92 10.96
N GLU A 380 3.21 -13.62 12.13
CA GLU A 380 3.72 -14.06 13.44
C GLU A 380 3.52 -15.56 13.78
N SER A 381 4.34 -16.44 13.22
CA SER A 381 4.73 -17.72 13.87
C SER A 381 6.03 -18.33 13.31
N ALA A 382 7.09 -17.54 13.21
CA ALA A 382 8.37 -17.97 12.65
C ALA A 382 9.23 -18.85 13.59
N VAL A 383 8.63 -19.62 14.51
CA VAL A 383 9.33 -20.46 15.50
C VAL A 383 9.97 -21.66 14.80
N GLY A 384 11.20 -21.48 14.30
CA GLY A 384 11.96 -22.46 13.52
C GLY A 384 12.23 -22.04 12.07
N LEU A 385 11.63 -20.94 11.59
CA LEU A 385 11.94 -20.36 10.27
C LEU A 385 13.18 -19.47 10.37
N ASN A 386 14.20 -19.74 9.56
CA ASN A 386 15.42 -18.95 9.51
C ASN A 386 15.21 -17.66 8.68
N ILE A 387 14.51 -16.68 9.27
CA ILE A 387 14.22 -15.37 8.66
C ILE A 387 15.51 -14.72 8.14
N LYS A 388 16.57 -14.70 8.96
CA LYS A 388 17.91 -14.18 8.58
C LYS A 388 18.40 -14.74 7.24
N ARG A 389 18.28 -16.06 7.03
CA ARG A 389 18.63 -16.69 5.76
C ARG A 389 17.67 -16.28 4.64
N ALA A 390 16.36 -16.29 4.86
CA ALA A 390 15.40 -15.91 3.82
C ALA A 390 15.60 -14.46 3.33
N VAL A 391 15.85 -13.53 4.25
CA VAL A 391 16.14 -12.11 3.94
C VAL A 391 17.47 -11.96 3.18
N LYS A 392 18.53 -12.68 3.59
CA LYS A 392 19.81 -12.70 2.85
C LYS A 392 19.72 -13.36 1.47
N ASP A 393 19.01 -14.48 1.36
CA ASP A 393 18.78 -15.21 0.11
C ASP A 393 17.85 -14.42 -0.85
N ALA A 394 17.02 -13.52 -0.34
CA ALA A 394 16.24 -12.57 -1.12
C ALA A 394 17.11 -11.40 -1.61
N ALA A 395 17.78 -10.68 -0.71
CA ALA A 395 18.61 -9.52 -1.06
C ALA A 395 19.74 -9.89 -2.04
N SER A 396 20.42 -11.02 -1.83
CA SER A 396 21.47 -11.53 -2.73
C SER A 396 20.97 -11.90 -4.14
N LYS A 397 19.66 -12.08 -4.33
CA LYS A 397 19.01 -12.27 -5.64
C LYS A 397 18.42 -10.97 -6.22
N GLY A 398 18.74 -9.81 -5.64
CA GLY A 398 18.23 -8.50 -6.06
C GLY A 398 16.73 -8.30 -5.76
N VAL A 399 16.16 -9.05 -4.82
CA VAL A 399 14.78 -8.85 -4.37
C VAL A 399 14.71 -7.59 -3.51
N SER A 400 13.79 -6.69 -3.86
CA SER A 400 13.46 -5.53 -3.03
C SER A 400 12.71 -5.98 -1.78
N LEU A 401 13.27 -5.66 -0.60
CA LEU A 401 12.65 -5.86 0.71
C LEU A 401 11.77 -4.67 1.13
N ALA A 402 11.60 -3.68 0.26
CA ALA A 402 10.72 -2.54 0.52
C ALA A 402 9.29 -2.99 0.85
N TYR A 403 8.66 -2.32 1.82
CA TYR A 403 7.36 -2.68 2.40
C TYR A 403 7.29 -4.08 3.07
N ALA A 404 8.43 -4.74 3.34
CA ALA A 404 8.44 -5.98 4.10
C ALA A 404 8.10 -5.72 5.57
N ASP A 405 7.18 -6.52 6.12
CA ASP A 405 7.05 -6.65 7.57
C ASP A 405 8.20 -7.54 8.05
N LEU A 406 9.00 -7.04 8.99
CA LEU A 406 10.16 -7.69 9.60
C LEU A 406 10.16 -7.46 11.13
N LYS A 407 8.98 -7.21 11.72
CA LYS A 407 8.80 -7.00 13.16
C LYS A 407 9.39 -8.15 13.97
N ASN A 408 10.05 -7.80 15.07
CA ASN A 408 10.70 -8.75 16.00
C ASN A 408 11.74 -9.70 15.34
N ALA A 409 12.09 -9.50 14.05
CA ALA A 409 12.90 -10.45 13.31
C ALA A 409 14.32 -10.55 13.87
N ASP A 410 14.82 -11.77 14.03
CA ASP A 410 16.23 -11.98 14.38
C ASP A 410 17.09 -11.98 13.11
N LEU A 411 17.64 -10.81 12.80
CA LEU A 411 18.58 -10.52 11.72
C LEU A 411 20.00 -10.26 12.29
N THR A 412 20.29 -10.73 13.51
CA THR A 412 21.59 -10.59 14.17
C THR A 412 22.69 -11.13 13.24
N GLN A 413 23.70 -10.31 12.93
CA GLN A 413 24.77 -10.60 11.97
C GLN A 413 24.24 -11.00 10.56
N VAL A 414 23.13 -10.42 10.10
CA VAL A 414 22.75 -10.50 8.68
C VAL A 414 23.77 -9.73 7.83
N GLU A 415 23.90 -10.11 6.57
CA GLU A 415 24.75 -9.41 5.60
C GLU A 415 23.92 -9.03 4.39
N LEU A 416 23.54 -7.75 4.34
CA LEU A 416 22.85 -7.07 3.26
C LEU A 416 23.79 -5.93 2.80
N ASN A 417 23.85 -5.68 1.49
CA ASN A 417 24.60 -4.54 0.94
C ASN A 417 23.89 -4.09 -0.34
N ASP A 418 23.69 -2.79 -0.53
CA ASP A 418 22.82 -2.19 -1.56
C ASP A 418 21.36 -2.72 -1.56
N ALA A 419 20.91 -3.30 -0.44
CA ALA A 419 19.55 -3.81 -0.28
C ALA A 419 18.53 -2.66 -0.15
N ASN A 420 17.35 -2.85 -0.72
CA ASN A 420 16.26 -1.88 -0.63
C ASN A 420 15.25 -2.32 0.45
N LEU A 421 15.26 -1.67 1.61
CA LEU A 421 14.34 -1.83 2.74
C LEU A 421 13.46 -0.57 2.94
N HIS A 422 13.30 0.27 1.91
CA HIS A 422 12.45 1.46 1.90
C HIS A 422 11.02 1.14 2.37
N LEU A 423 10.48 1.92 3.32
CA LEU A 423 9.16 1.72 3.94
C LEU A 423 8.93 0.31 4.53
N ALA A 424 9.99 -0.46 4.82
CA ALA A 424 9.87 -1.71 5.57
C ALA A 424 9.63 -1.46 7.07
N ASP A 425 8.99 -2.41 7.75
CA ASP A 425 8.68 -2.32 9.18
C ASP A 425 9.54 -3.30 9.98
N LEU A 426 10.59 -2.77 10.60
CA LEU A 426 11.56 -3.48 11.43
C LEU A 426 11.34 -3.19 12.94
N THR A 427 10.11 -2.86 13.36
CA THR A 427 9.81 -2.56 14.78
C THR A 427 10.28 -3.71 15.69
N ASP A 428 11.05 -3.37 16.74
CA ASP A 428 11.69 -4.31 17.68
C ASP A 428 12.58 -5.41 17.04
N ALA A 429 12.95 -5.29 15.76
CA ALA A 429 13.84 -6.24 15.08
C ALA A 429 15.28 -6.18 15.63
N LYS A 430 15.99 -7.30 15.60
CA LYS A 430 17.39 -7.41 16.02
C LYS A 430 18.28 -7.43 14.78
N LEU A 431 19.02 -6.36 14.54
CA LEU A 431 20.07 -6.27 13.53
C LEU A 431 21.46 -6.11 14.19
N ILE A 432 21.62 -6.70 15.38
CA ILE A 432 22.86 -6.64 16.19
C ILE A 432 24.04 -7.16 15.34
N GLN A 433 25.13 -6.39 15.24
CA GLN A 433 26.30 -6.71 14.41
C GLN A 433 25.99 -6.97 12.92
N ALA A 434 24.84 -6.50 12.40
CA ALA A 434 24.51 -6.64 10.98
C ALA A 434 25.47 -5.83 10.10
N ARG A 435 25.70 -6.30 8.88
CA ARG A 435 26.38 -5.56 7.80
C ARG A 435 25.30 -5.15 6.83
N LEU A 436 25.13 -3.84 6.63
CA LEU A 436 24.00 -3.21 5.94
C LEU A 436 24.49 -2.10 4.98
N SER A 437 25.71 -2.21 4.42
CA SER A 437 26.37 -1.06 3.77
C SER A 437 25.71 -0.66 2.45
N ASP A 438 25.53 0.65 2.28
CA ASP A 438 24.84 1.27 1.13
C ASP A 438 23.34 0.83 0.99
N ASP A 439 22.77 0.18 2.02
CA ASP A 439 21.34 -0.19 2.11
C ASP A 439 20.40 1.03 2.29
N LYS A 440 19.15 0.89 1.83
CA LYS A 440 18.16 1.97 1.80
C LYS A 440 16.99 1.69 2.73
N PHE A 441 16.80 2.52 3.75
CA PHE A 441 15.77 2.45 4.78
C PHE A 441 14.90 3.73 4.82
N ASP A 442 14.86 4.50 3.73
CA ASP A 442 14.03 5.72 3.66
C ASP A 442 12.56 5.39 3.98
N GLY A 443 11.93 6.16 4.88
CA GLY A 443 10.57 5.96 5.39
C GLY A 443 10.35 4.73 6.28
N ALA A 444 11.36 3.87 6.48
CA ALA A 444 11.20 2.63 7.24
C ALA A 444 10.87 2.87 8.72
N ILE A 445 10.23 1.88 9.36
CA ILE A 445 10.02 1.87 10.80
C ILE A 445 11.11 1.02 11.45
N LEU A 446 11.86 1.60 12.37
CA LEU A 446 12.88 0.96 13.20
C LEU A 446 12.68 1.31 14.69
N THR A 447 11.45 1.68 15.09
CA THR A 447 11.10 1.97 16.48
C THR A 447 11.44 0.76 17.36
N GLY A 448 12.19 0.99 18.45
CA GLY A 448 12.68 -0.06 19.36
C GLY A 448 13.73 -1.02 18.80
N ALA A 449 14.02 -0.98 17.48
CA ALA A 449 14.91 -1.93 16.82
C ALA A 449 16.34 -1.86 17.38
N ASN A 450 17.03 -3.00 17.42
CA ASN A 450 18.38 -3.10 17.96
C ASN A 450 19.41 -3.35 16.85
N LEU A 451 20.06 -2.28 16.41
CA LEU A 451 21.15 -2.28 15.44
C LEU A 451 22.53 -2.13 16.12
N SER A 452 22.65 -2.43 17.42
CA SER A 452 23.93 -2.24 18.13
C SER A 452 25.08 -2.99 17.47
N GLN A 453 26.25 -2.33 17.40
CA GLN A 453 27.46 -2.78 16.68
C GLN A 453 27.28 -3.03 15.17
N ALA A 454 26.16 -2.67 14.55
CA ALA A 454 25.96 -2.81 13.10
C ALA A 454 26.84 -1.84 12.29
N ASN A 455 27.12 -2.21 11.04
CA ASN A 455 27.78 -1.39 10.04
C ASN A 455 26.75 -0.82 9.05
N LEU A 456 26.43 0.47 9.24
CA LEU A 456 25.46 1.27 8.49
C LEU A 456 26.14 2.29 7.54
N ASN A 457 27.41 2.07 7.19
CA ASN A 457 28.15 2.94 6.28
C ASN A 457 27.34 3.24 5.01
N ARG A 458 27.11 4.54 4.75
CA ARG A 458 26.37 5.06 3.59
C ARG A 458 24.90 4.64 3.44
N CYS A 459 24.27 4.09 4.46
CA CYS A 459 22.82 3.84 4.38
C CYS A 459 22.03 5.15 4.21
N THR A 460 20.81 5.05 3.68
CA THR A 460 19.81 6.12 3.75
C THR A 460 18.70 5.76 4.73
N PHE A 461 18.27 6.72 5.54
CA PHE A 461 17.27 6.60 6.61
C PHE A 461 16.34 7.84 6.63
N ARG A 462 16.10 8.46 5.47
CA ARG A 462 15.33 9.71 5.42
C ARG A 462 13.89 9.50 5.85
N ASP A 463 13.31 10.45 6.57
CA ASP A 463 11.91 10.40 7.01
C ASP A 463 11.53 9.13 7.81
N SER A 464 12.53 8.40 8.33
CA SER A 464 12.35 7.11 8.99
C SER A 464 11.99 7.26 10.47
N LYS A 465 11.27 6.27 11.01
CA LYS A 465 10.79 6.26 12.40
C LYS A 465 11.72 5.38 13.24
N MET A 466 12.72 5.98 13.87
CA MET A 466 13.77 5.30 14.64
C MET A 466 13.69 5.62 16.14
N SER A 467 12.49 5.93 16.65
CA SER A 467 12.26 6.22 18.07
C SER A 467 12.70 5.06 18.98
N SER A 468 13.45 5.37 20.04
CA SER A 468 14.04 4.41 20.99
C SER A 468 14.99 3.36 20.40
N VAL A 469 15.43 3.52 19.14
CA VAL A 469 16.36 2.60 18.46
C VAL A 469 17.67 2.41 19.25
N ASP A 470 18.21 1.19 19.24
CA ASP A 470 19.54 0.90 19.81
C ASP A 470 20.61 0.91 18.70
N LEU A 471 21.43 1.96 18.70
CA LEU A 471 22.53 2.21 17.76
C LEU A 471 23.89 2.20 18.49
N VAL A 472 23.97 1.59 19.68
CA VAL A 472 25.19 1.58 20.50
C VAL A 472 26.36 0.95 19.74
N GLN A 473 27.52 1.62 19.76
CA GLN A 473 28.77 1.18 19.08
C GLN A 473 28.68 1.00 17.55
N THR A 474 27.60 1.46 16.90
CA THR A 474 27.42 1.35 15.43
C THR A 474 28.52 2.04 14.64
N GLN A 475 28.78 1.51 13.45
CA GLN A 475 29.63 2.14 12.43
C GLN A 475 28.75 2.69 11.32
N ALA A 476 28.32 3.95 11.47
CA ALA A 476 27.42 4.64 10.54
C ALA A 476 28.06 5.91 9.92
N PRO A 477 29.27 5.84 9.32
CA PRO A 477 29.83 6.99 8.63
C PRO A 477 29.13 7.24 7.28
N PHE A 478 29.04 8.51 6.89
CA PHE A 478 28.37 8.97 5.64
C PHE A 478 26.88 8.59 5.52
N THR A 479 26.22 8.24 6.62
CA THR A 479 24.81 7.82 6.66
C THR A 479 23.87 9.03 6.60
N ASP A 480 22.75 8.90 5.87
CA ASP A 480 21.79 9.98 5.60
C ASP A 480 20.52 9.81 6.45
N PHE A 481 20.51 10.42 7.64
CA PHE A 481 19.44 10.40 8.67
C PHE A 481 18.55 11.66 8.62
N ARG A 482 18.39 12.28 7.46
CA ARG A 482 17.61 13.52 7.33
C ARG A 482 16.14 13.33 7.68
N ASP A 483 15.58 14.31 8.38
CA ASP A 483 14.16 14.38 8.74
C ASP A 483 13.68 13.16 9.58
N ALA A 484 14.60 12.32 10.07
CA ALA A 484 14.31 11.11 10.83
C ALA A 484 13.95 11.38 12.30
N ASP A 485 13.04 10.58 12.84
CA ASP A 485 12.75 10.50 14.28
C ASP A 485 13.78 9.60 14.95
N LEU A 486 14.70 10.19 15.71
CA LEU A 486 15.69 9.52 16.56
C LEU A 486 15.40 9.78 18.05
N THR A 487 14.14 10.07 18.41
CA THR A 487 13.80 10.42 19.79
C THR A 487 14.05 9.25 20.73
N ASN A 488 14.62 9.51 21.92
CA ASN A 488 15.08 8.48 22.87
C ASN A 488 16.11 7.46 22.33
N ALA A 489 16.70 7.66 21.14
CA ALA A 489 17.68 6.73 20.56
C ALA A 489 18.95 6.56 21.42
N LYS A 490 19.49 5.33 21.46
CA LYS A 490 20.75 5.01 22.15
C LYS A 490 21.92 5.04 21.15
N LEU A 491 22.66 6.15 21.13
CA LEU A 491 23.77 6.41 20.21
C LEU A 491 25.15 6.30 20.90
N VAL A 492 25.21 5.70 22.10
CA VAL A 492 26.44 5.62 22.92
C VAL A 492 27.57 4.94 22.14
N GLN A 493 28.74 5.60 22.07
CA GLN A 493 29.91 5.18 21.29
C GLN A 493 29.66 4.98 19.77
N ALA A 494 28.56 5.49 19.21
CA ALA A 494 28.27 5.41 17.78
C ALA A 494 29.24 6.26 16.95
N ASN A 495 29.63 5.76 15.78
CA ASN A 495 30.43 6.47 14.80
C ASN A 495 29.51 7.07 13.72
N LEU A 496 29.16 8.35 13.89
CA LEU A 496 28.25 9.12 13.05
C LEU A 496 29.04 10.21 12.30
N THR A 497 30.21 9.85 11.76
CA THR A 497 31.16 10.78 11.11
C THR A 497 30.73 11.08 9.67
N ASN A 498 30.70 12.36 9.28
CA ASN A 498 30.22 12.86 7.98
C ASN A 498 28.76 12.49 7.64
N CYS A 499 27.89 12.30 8.63
CA CYS A 499 26.47 12.03 8.41
C CYS A 499 25.69 13.28 8.02
N ASP A 500 24.55 13.09 7.34
CA ASP A 500 23.54 14.13 7.19
C ASP A 500 22.42 13.87 8.20
N LEU A 501 22.19 14.83 9.11
CA LEU A 501 21.26 14.78 10.23
C LEU A 501 20.34 16.02 10.21
N ARG A 502 20.16 16.65 9.03
CA ARG A 502 19.32 17.84 8.90
C ARG A 502 17.89 17.56 9.33
N ASN A 503 17.31 18.51 10.08
CA ASN A 503 15.96 18.47 10.63
C ASN A 503 15.64 17.28 11.58
N ALA A 504 16.57 16.36 11.81
CA ALA A 504 16.34 15.15 12.58
C ALA A 504 15.96 15.44 14.05
N ASP A 505 15.12 14.60 14.64
CA ASP A 505 14.66 14.75 16.02
C ASP A 505 15.44 13.84 16.96
N LEU A 506 16.46 14.38 17.64
CA LEU A 506 17.26 13.66 18.63
C LEU A 506 16.85 14.04 20.07
N THR A 507 15.58 14.42 20.27
CA THR A 507 15.05 14.73 21.61
C THR A 507 15.18 13.50 22.53
N GLU A 508 15.77 13.67 23.71
CA GLU A 508 16.07 12.61 24.70
C GLU A 508 17.01 11.48 24.22
N ALA A 509 17.62 11.60 23.04
CA ALA A 509 18.64 10.66 22.58
C ALA A 509 19.91 10.72 23.44
N LYS A 510 20.58 9.57 23.62
CA LYS A 510 21.74 9.39 24.52
C LYS A 510 22.99 9.10 23.70
N PHE A 511 23.90 10.07 23.60
CA PHE A 511 25.01 10.06 22.63
C PHE A 511 26.40 10.22 23.27
N SER A 512 26.56 9.75 24.51
CA SER A 512 27.85 9.77 25.20
C SER A 512 28.94 9.00 24.43
N GLN A 513 30.09 9.64 24.24
CA GLN A 513 31.22 9.15 23.42
C GLN A 513 30.90 8.88 21.93
N ALA A 514 29.76 9.36 21.41
CA ALA A 514 29.47 9.31 19.98
C ALA A 514 30.32 10.32 19.18
N ARG A 515 30.67 9.99 17.94
CA ARG A 515 31.53 10.83 17.07
C ARG A 515 30.71 11.44 15.92
N PHE A 516 30.60 12.77 15.87
CA PHE A 516 29.83 13.53 14.88
C PHE A 516 30.69 14.41 13.95
N ALA A 517 32.01 14.19 13.91
CA ALA A 517 32.94 15.04 13.16
C ALA A 517 32.57 15.10 11.67
N GLY A 518 32.58 16.31 11.10
CA GLY A 518 32.19 16.57 9.70
C GLY A 518 30.69 16.46 9.38
N SER A 519 29.85 16.07 10.33
CA SER A 519 28.41 15.83 10.09
C SER A 519 27.57 17.10 10.02
N ASN A 520 26.46 17.07 9.30
CA ASN A 520 25.55 18.20 9.13
C ASN A 520 24.34 18.06 10.06
N ILE A 521 24.30 18.84 11.14
CA ILE A 521 23.22 18.81 12.15
C ILE A 521 22.30 20.04 12.05
N THR A 522 22.20 20.65 10.86
CA THR A 522 21.40 21.87 10.67
C THR A 522 19.91 21.62 10.97
N ASN A 523 19.31 22.46 11.81
CA ASN A 523 17.94 22.36 12.34
C ASN A 523 17.64 21.08 13.15
N ALA A 524 18.63 20.28 13.53
CA ALA A 524 18.38 19.12 14.40
C ALA A 524 17.83 19.58 15.77
N LYS A 525 16.87 18.85 16.33
CA LYS A 525 16.33 19.08 17.68
C LYS A 525 17.10 18.25 18.68
N MET A 526 17.55 18.84 19.78
CA MET A 526 18.33 18.14 20.82
C MET A 526 17.99 18.64 22.22
N ALA A 527 18.05 17.76 23.22
CA ALA A 527 17.85 18.12 24.63
C ALA A 527 19.13 18.67 25.27
N SER A 528 18.98 19.64 26.17
CA SER A 528 20.06 20.46 26.76
C SER A 528 21.10 19.75 27.65
N ASN A 529 20.84 18.51 28.09
CA ASN A 529 21.63 17.90 29.18
C ASN A 529 22.88 17.11 28.75
N ASP A 530 22.92 16.51 27.55
CA ASP A 530 24.11 15.78 27.07
C ASP A 530 25.11 16.76 26.41
N GLN A 531 26.12 17.18 27.17
CA GLN A 531 27.12 18.15 26.71
C GLN A 531 28.04 17.57 25.63
N PHE A 532 27.95 18.09 24.39
CA PHE A 532 28.93 17.81 23.34
C PHE A 532 30.34 18.20 23.77
N ASN A 533 31.23 17.22 23.84
CA ASN A 533 32.65 17.48 24.00
C ASN A 533 33.21 18.10 22.71
N LYS A 534 33.98 19.19 22.84
CA LYS A 534 34.46 20.00 21.70
C LYS A 534 35.21 19.23 20.59
N PRO A 535 35.93 18.11 20.84
CA PRO A 535 36.50 17.30 19.77
C PRO A 535 35.47 16.62 18.86
N ASP A 536 34.31 16.23 19.40
CA ASP A 536 33.40 15.27 18.77
C ASP A 536 32.53 15.87 17.66
N ILE A 537 32.42 17.20 17.64
CA ILE A 537 31.71 18.03 16.64
C ILE A 537 32.68 18.84 15.74
N LYS A 538 33.95 18.44 15.65
CA LYS A 538 34.96 19.18 14.88
C LYS A 538 34.66 19.10 13.39
N GLY A 539 34.44 20.26 12.77
CA GLY A 539 34.12 20.39 11.33
C GLY A 539 32.66 20.15 10.98
N SER A 540 31.79 19.92 11.96
CA SER A 540 30.35 19.72 11.77
C SER A 540 29.65 21.03 11.41
N THR A 541 28.60 20.98 10.58
CA THR A 541 27.79 22.16 10.24
C THR A 541 26.67 22.32 11.27
N ILE A 542 26.70 23.43 12.02
CA ILE A 542 25.81 23.69 13.16
C ILE A 542 25.08 25.03 12.93
N ASN A 543 23.86 24.95 12.41
CA ASN A 543 22.95 26.09 12.22
C ASN A 543 21.55 25.70 12.71
N GLY A 544 20.80 26.61 13.32
CA GLY A 544 19.38 26.38 13.67
C GLY A 544 19.10 25.29 14.73
N VAL A 545 20.13 24.70 15.35
CA VAL A 545 19.96 23.67 16.39
C VAL A 545 19.16 24.23 17.56
N THR A 546 17.97 23.69 17.78
CA THR A 546 17.10 24.11 18.88
C THR A 546 17.40 23.23 20.09
N ILE A 547 18.20 23.76 21.00
CA ILE A 547 18.48 23.17 22.31
C ILE A 547 17.35 23.58 23.27
N ARG A 548 16.66 22.61 23.87
CA ARG A 548 15.64 22.81 24.91
C ARG A 548 16.08 22.28 26.27
#